data_AF-A0A961NL69-F1
#
_entry.id   AF-A0A961NL69-F1
#
_cell.length_a   1.000
_cell.length_b   1.000
_cell.length_c   1.000
_cell.angle_alpha   90.00
_cell.angle_beta   90.00
_cell.angle_gamma   90.00
#
_symmetry.space_group_name_H-M   'P 1'
#
loop_
_entity.id
_entity.type
_entity.pdbx_description
1 polymer ?
#
loop_
_entity_poly.entity_id
_entity_poly.type
_entity_poly.pdbx_seq_one_letter_code
_entity_poly.pdbx_strand_id
1 'polypeptide(L)'
;MSTAFRLLLCVLISAPMSGLLARDLQIGVYGSPPFVITDDAAPNSRLRGVSIELWQEIARRRQFQYQFHPVASIPEGMEQLRAGQLDVLVGSLSVTRERTTRVDFTHPYYSAFQGILSRQAGFSLLRLARKFLSGGLPIALGVLLLLLFLVGAVIWKLERDINPHMPGTFGRGVGTGMWFAMVTFVTVGYGDVTPRSP
;
A
#
# COMPACT_ATOMS: atom_id res chain seq x y z
N MET A 1 -32.76 29.17 71.84
CA MET A 1 -31.99 28.54 70.74
C MET A 1 -32.96 28.20 69.61
N SER A 2 -33.61 29.22 69.07
CA SER A 2 -33.27 29.94 67.83
C SER A 2 -33.47 29.09 66.58
N THR A 3 -34.71 29.10 66.12
CA THR A 3 -35.17 28.70 64.78
C THR A 3 -34.32 29.28 63.64
N ALA A 4 -33.57 30.36 63.90
CA ALA A 4 -32.60 30.92 62.96
C ALA A 4 -31.45 29.95 62.63
N PHE A 5 -31.06 29.04 63.55
CA PHE A 5 -29.99 28.08 63.29
C PHE A 5 -30.42 26.92 62.38
N ARG A 6 -31.70 26.52 62.44
CA ARG A 6 -32.26 25.50 61.53
C ARG A 6 -32.48 26.02 60.12
N LEU A 7 -32.79 27.30 59.96
CA LEU A 7 -32.91 27.94 58.63
C LEU A 7 -31.54 28.14 57.96
N LEU A 8 -30.48 28.41 58.73
CA LEU A 8 -29.13 28.56 58.18
C LEU A 8 -28.56 27.26 57.60
N LEU A 9 -28.95 26.10 58.16
CA LEU A 9 -28.47 24.79 57.68
C LEU A 9 -29.16 24.33 56.38
N CYS A 10 -30.41 24.74 56.14
CA CYS A 10 -31.12 24.41 54.89
C CYS A 10 -30.66 25.25 53.69
N VAL A 11 -30.20 26.48 53.91
CA VAL A 11 -29.70 27.36 52.82
C VAL A 11 -28.32 26.91 52.33
N LEU A 12 -27.52 26.25 53.16
CA LEU A 12 -26.21 25.69 52.75
C LEU A 12 -26.33 24.40 51.91
N ILE A 13 -27.48 23.72 51.93
CA ILE A 13 -27.75 22.55 51.06
C ILE A 13 -28.40 22.99 49.73
N SER A 14 -28.95 24.21 49.66
CA SER A 14 -29.51 24.78 48.43
C SER A 14 -28.52 25.66 47.67
N ALA A 15 -27.21 25.57 47.95
CA ALA A 15 -26.24 26.13 47.03
C ALA A 15 -26.50 25.46 45.68
N PRO A 16 -26.96 26.19 44.64
CA PRO A 16 -27.03 25.59 43.33
C PRO A 16 -25.61 25.12 43.05
N MET A 17 -25.46 23.85 42.70
CA MET A 17 -24.32 23.36 41.96
C MET A 17 -24.39 24.02 40.58
N SER A 18 -24.29 25.35 40.56
CA SER A 18 -24.20 26.19 39.39
C SER A 18 -23.03 25.63 38.62
N GLY A 19 -23.36 25.02 37.48
CA GLY A 19 -22.55 24.02 36.84
C GLY A 19 -21.08 24.42 36.73
N LEU A 20 -20.21 23.42 36.75
CA LEU A 20 -19.11 23.47 35.80
C LEU A 20 -19.74 23.88 34.48
N LEU A 21 -19.53 25.13 34.05
CA LEU A 21 -19.95 25.57 32.73
C LEU A 21 -19.31 24.57 31.77
N ALA A 22 -20.14 23.68 31.21
CA ALA A 22 -19.72 22.74 30.20
C ALA A 22 -19.33 23.61 29.00
N ARG A 23 -18.05 23.97 28.92
CA ARG A 23 -17.52 24.70 27.77
C ARG A 23 -17.69 23.82 26.54
N ASP A 24 -18.13 24.41 25.44
CA ASP A 24 -18.18 23.69 24.16
C ASP A 24 -16.78 23.25 23.79
N LEU A 25 -16.61 21.95 23.54
CA LEU A 25 -15.32 21.41 23.11
C LEU A 25 -14.94 21.99 21.75
N GLN A 26 -13.71 22.48 21.65
CA GLN A 26 -13.17 23.05 20.43
C GLN A 26 -12.51 21.94 19.60
N ILE A 27 -13.14 21.56 18.50
CA ILE A 27 -12.76 20.39 17.70
C ILE A 27 -12.11 20.84 16.40
N GLY A 28 -10.79 20.69 16.32
CA GLY A 28 -10.03 20.94 15.11
C GLY A 28 -10.37 19.92 14.04
N VAL A 29 -10.57 20.38 12.81
CA VAL A 29 -10.86 19.52 11.66
C VAL A 29 -9.82 19.75 10.58
N TYR A 30 -9.12 18.68 10.20
CA TYR A 30 -8.16 18.71 9.10
C TYR A 30 -8.29 17.47 8.22
N GLY A 31 -8.45 17.64 6.92
CA GLY A 31 -8.39 16.52 6.00
C GLY A 31 -9.04 16.79 4.67
N SER A 32 -9.22 15.70 3.92
CA SER A 32 -9.81 15.68 2.60
C SER A 32 -10.76 14.48 2.49
N PRO A 33 -11.56 14.40 1.40
CA PRO A 33 -12.35 13.22 1.14
C PRO A 33 -11.47 11.95 1.11
N PRO A 34 -11.98 10.80 1.59
CA PRO A 34 -13.34 10.56 2.11
C PRO A 34 -13.51 10.84 3.62
N PHE A 35 -12.46 11.28 4.31
CA PHE A 35 -12.45 11.41 5.78
C PHE A 35 -13.09 12.71 6.28
N VAL A 36 -12.83 13.81 5.56
CA VAL A 36 -13.41 15.13 5.81
C VAL A 36 -13.90 15.68 4.47
N ILE A 37 -15.18 15.98 4.39
CA ILE A 37 -15.85 16.50 3.21
C ILE A 37 -16.54 17.80 3.64
N THR A 38 -16.14 18.91 3.02
CA THR A 38 -16.79 20.21 3.19
C THR A 38 -17.75 20.41 2.02
N ASP A 39 -19.02 20.65 2.32
CA ASP A 39 -20.05 20.89 1.31
C ASP A 39 -20.18 22.40 1.08
N ASP A 40 -19.37 22.93 0.16
CA ASP A 40 -19.31 24.38 -0.16
C ASP A 40 -20.62 24.91 -0.78
N ALA A 41 -21.55 24.02 -1.16
CA ALA A 41 -22.82 24.36 -1.79
C ALA A 41 -23.98 24.61 -0.80
N ALA A 42 -23.79 24.34 0.50
CA ALA A 42 -24.83 24.55 1.51
C ALA A 42 -24.54 25.83 2.33
N PRO A 43 -25.56 26.66 2.61
CA PRO A 43 -25.40 27.91 3.39
C PRO A 43 -24.88 27.68 4.83
N ASN A 44 -24.81 26.42 5.27
CA ASN A 44 -24.45 26.02 6.63
C ASN A 44 -23.24 25.06 6.65
N SER A 45 -22.38 25.06 5.60
CA SER A 45 -21.13 24.27 5.48
C SER A 45 -21.16 22.97 6.29
N ARG A 46 -21.96 21.99 5.86
CA ARG A 46 -22.09 20.74 6.60
C ARG A 46 -20.81 19.92 6.42
N LEU A 47 -20.00 19.86 7.47
CA LEU A 47 -18.89 18.92 7.55
C LEU A 47 -19.42 17.49 7.60
N ARG A 48 -18.90 16.65 6.71
CA ARG A 48 -19.23 15.22 6.57
C ARG A 48 -17.96 14.40 6.39
N GLY A 49 -18.11 13.08 6.30
CA GLY A 49 -17.00 12.15 6.08
C GLY A 49 -16.72 11.28 7.29
N VAL A 50 -15.92 10.24 7.08
CA VAL A 50 -15.71 9.16 8.05
C VAL A 50 -15.26 9.68 9.42
N SER A 51 -14.32 10.62 9.45
CA SER A 51 -13.78 11.17 10.71
C SER A 51 -14.79 12.06 11.43
N ILE A 52 -15.59 12.81 10.68
CA ILE A 52 -16.60 13.73 11.22
C ILE A 52 -17.75 12.94 11.83
N GLU A 53 -18.26 11.95 11.10
CA GLU A 53 -19.34 11.07 11.56
C GLU A 53 -18.92 10.26 12.79
N LEU A 54 -17.67 9.79 12.83
CA LEU A 54 -17.12 9.12 14.00
C LEU A 54 -17.10 10.04 15.23
N TRP A 55 -16.62 11.29 15.08
CA TRP A 55 -16.64 12.26 16.18
C TRP A 55 -18.07 12.57 16.65
N GLN A 56 -18.98 12.83 15.71
CA GLN A 56 -20.39 13.10 16.00
C GLN A 56 -21.01 11.96 16.82
N GLU A 57 -20.73 10.70 16.47
CA GLU A 57 -21.22 9.55 17.21
C GLU A 57 -20.62 9.45 18.62
N ILE A 58 -19.33 9.75 18.78
CA ILE A 58 -18.69 9.83 20.10
C ILE A 58 -19.34 10.93 20.94
N ALA A 59 -19.47 12.13 20.39
CA ALA A 59 -20.07 13.28 21.07
C ALA A 59 -21.53 13.01 21.45
N ARG A 60 -22.30 12.36 20.57
CA ARG A 60 -23.69 11.95 20.84
C ARG A 60 -23.79 10.97 22.00
N ARG A 61 -22.94 9.94 22.04
CA ARG A 61 -22.92 8.94 23.13
C ARG A 61 -22.48 9.53 24.46
N ARG A 62 -21.60 10.54 24.44
CA ARG A 62 -21.07 11.20 25.63
C ARG A 62 -21.81 12.48 26.02
N GLN A 63 -22.80 12.89 25.20
CA GLN A 63 -23.56 14.14 25.35
C GLN A 63 -22.65 15.37 25.42
N PHE A 64 -21.58 15.39 24.64
CA PHE A 64 -20.68 16.53 24.55
C PHE A 64 -21.28 17.62 23.66
N GLN A 65 -21.19 18.86 24.13
CA GLN A 65 -21.35 20.05 23.30
C GLN A 65 -20.00 20.37 22.66
N TYR A 66 -20.00 20.72 21.37
CA TYR A 66 -18.76 20.94 20.63
C TYR A 66 -18.97 21.88 19.44
N GLN A 67 -17.89 22.50 19.00
CA GLN A 67 -17.83 23.33 17.79
C GLN A 67 -16.67 22.87 16.92
N PHE A 68 -16.89 22.83 15.61
CA PHE A 68 -15.84 22.47 14.66
C PHE A 68 -15.06 23.69 14.20
N HIS A 69 -13.74 23.59 14.20
CA HIS A 69 -12.80 24.60 13.75
C HIS A 69 -11.91 24.01 12.66
N PRO A 70 -12.14 24.37 11.38
CA PRO A 70 -11.23 23.96 10.31
C PRO A 70 -9.83 24.49 10.57
N VAL A 71 -8.83 23.61 10.40
CA VAL A 71 -7.42 23.95 10.56
C VAL A 71 -6.73 23.86 9.20
N ALA A 72 -5.82 24.78 8.87
CA ALA A 72 -5.16 24.78 7.56
C ALA A 72 -4.08 23.70 7.43
N SER A 73 -3.45 23.30 8.54
CA SER A 73 -2.40 22.28 8.54
C SER A 73 -2.31 21.47 9.84
N ILE A 74 -1.75 20.25 9.76
CA ILE A 74 -1.51 19.41 10.95
C ILE A 74 -0.57 20.10 11.95
N PRO A 75 0.57 20.71 11.55
CA PRO A 75 1.45 21.42 12.49
C PRO A 75 0.74 22.54 13.25
N GLU A 76 -0.09 23.33 12.56
CA GLU A 76 -0.90 24.37 13.17
C GLU A 76 -1.89 23.79 14.19
N GLY A 77 -2.64 22.75 13.81
CA GLY A 77 -3.62 22.12 14.70
C GLY A 77 -2.97 21.51 15.94
N MET A 78 -1.77 20.95 15.81
CA MET A 78 -1.00 20.45 16.95
C MET A 78 -0.54 21.58 17.89
N GLU A 79 -0.18 22.75 17.36
CA GLU A 79 0.13 23.89 18.24
C GLU A 79 -1.10 24.50 18.88
N GLN A 80 -2.23 24.54 18.18
CA GLN A 80 -3.50 24.97 18.78
C GLN A 80 -3.95 24.01 19.90
N LEU A 81 -3.73 22.70 19.74
CA LEU A 81 -3.92 21.70 20.82
C LEU A 81 -3.01 22.00 22.02
N ARG A 82 -1.71 22.22 21.78
CA ARG A 82 -0.74 22.50 22.85
C ARG A 82 -1.00 23.82 23.57
N ALA A 83 -1.48 24.82 22.83
CA ALA A 83 -1.88 26.12 23.37
C ALA A 83 -3.24 26.08 24.10
N GLY A 84 -3.94 24.94 24.09
CA GLY A 84 -5.26 24.79 24.71
C GLY A 84 -6.39 25.52 23.97
N GLN A 85 -6.16 25.89 22.71
CA GLN A 85 -7.17 26.49 21.83
C GLN A 85 -8.09 25.44 21.21
N LEU A 86 -7.57 24.22 21.01
CA LEU A 86 -8.33 23.04 20.62
C LEU A 86 -8.30 22.02 21.75
N ASP A 87 -9.40 21.30 21.93
CA ASP A 87 -9.48 20.16 22.85
C ASP A 87 -9.17 18.84 22.12
N VAL A 88 -9.59 18.71 20.86
CA VAL A 88 -9.40 17.50 20.04
C VAL A 88 -9.14 17.90 18.59
N LEU A 89 -8.27 17.17 17.89
CA LEU A 89 -8.05 17.30 16.45
C LEU A 89 -8.49 16.02 15.75
N VAL A 90 -9.41 16.12 14.78
CA VAL A 90 -9.97 14.99 14.03
C VAL A 90 -9.78 15.15 12.53
N GLY A 91 -9.66 14.01 11.83
CA GLY A 91 -9.57 13.98 10.37
C GLY A 91 -8.42 13.11 9.85
N SER A 92 -7.84 13.48 8.72
CA SER A 92 -6.80 12.71 8.01
C SER A 92 -5.43 12.87 8.67
N LEU A 93 -5.25 12.25 9.83
CA LEU A 93 -4.04 12.39 10.66
C LEU A 93 -3.25 11.08 10.69
N SER A 94 -2.04 11.09 10.13
CA SER A 94 -1.10 9.98 10.29
C SER A 94 -0.41 10.03 11.64
N VAL A 95 -0.43 8.90 12.35
CA VAL A 95 0.36 8.70 13.57
C VAL A 95 1.83 8.48 13.18
N THR A 96 2.71 9.37 13.63
CA THR A 96 4.16 9.27 13.40
C THR A 96 4.91 9.49 14.71
N ARG A 97 6.13 8.94 14.81
CA ARG A 97 6.96 9.06 16.02
C ARG A 97 7.22 10.51 16.43
N GLU A 98 7.43 11.39 15.45
CA GLU A 98 7.64 12.82 15.67
C GLU A 98 6.39 13.54 16.22
N ARG A 99 5.19 13.08 15.86
CA ARG A 99 3.95 13.69 16.34
C ARG A 99 3.57 13.20 17.73
N THR A 100 3.81 11.92 18.02
CA THR A 100 3.53 11.31 19.34
C THR A 100 4.40 11.88 20.46
N THR A 101 5.50 12.57 20.16
CA THR A 101 6.30 13.28 21.19
C THR A 101 5.71 14.65 21.54
N ARG A 102 4.80 15.18 20.74
CA ARG A 102 4.24 16.54 20.88
C ARG A 102 2.81 16.56 21.37
N VAL A 103 2.01 15.55 21.00
CA VAL A 103 0.60 15.36 21.35
C VAL A 103 0.27 13.88 21.53
N ASP A 104 -0.76 13.59 22.32
CA ASP A 104 -1.26 12.23 22.50
C ASP A 104 -2.21 11.82 21.36
N PHE A 105 -2.11 10.57 20.93
CA PHE A 105 -2.99 9.98 19.92
C PHE A 105 -3.87 8.90 20.54
N THR A 106 -5.09 8.78 20.01
CA THR A 106 -5.95 7.62 20.29
C THR A 106 -5.48 6.40 19.50
N HIS A 107 -6.16 5.26 19.70
CA HIS A 107 -5.97 4.11 18.83
C HIS A 107 -6.43 4.45 17.39
N PRO A 108 -5.64 4.12 16.37
CA PRO A 108 -6.01 4.37 14.98
C PRO A 108 -7.33 3.68 14.63
N TYR A 109 -8.29 4.42 14.06
CA TYR A 109 -9.54 3.86 13.55
C TYR A 109 -9.45 3.44 12.06
N TYR A 110 -8.37 3.81 11.36
CA TYR A 110 -8.15 3.49 9.96
C TYR A 110 -6.67 3.16 9.71
N SER A 111 -6.41 2.11 8.93
CA SER A 111 -5.06 1.73 8.48
C SER A 111 -4.95 1.95 6.97
N ALA A 112 -4.10 2.89 6.57
CA ALA A 112 -3.85 3.18 5.16
C ALA A 112 -2.73 2.30 4.61
N PHE A 113 -2.89 1.84 3.37
CA PHE A 113 -1.83 1.17 2.61
C PHE A 113 -1.34 2.09 1.49
N GLN A 114 -0.04 2.12 1.27
CA GLN A 114 0.53 2.85 0.14
C GLN A 114 0.46 1.98 -1.13
N GLY A 115 -0.14 2.52 -2.18
CA GLY A 115 -0.25 1.87 -3.48
C GLY A 115 0.18 2.81 -4.61
N ILE A 116 0.63 2.23 -5.71
CA ILE A 116 0.90 2.97 -6.95
C ILE A 116 -0.34 2.87 -7.82
N LEU A 117 -0.97 4.01 -8.08
CA LEU A 117 -2.05 4.09 -9.05
C LEU A 117 -1.45 4.20 -10.45
N SER A 118 -1.79 3.28 -11.34
CA SER A 118 -1.38 3.32 -12.74
C SER A 118 -2.61 3.22 -13.63
N ARG A 119 -2.55 3.81 -14.82
CA ARG A 119 -3.62 3.63 -15.81
C ARG A 119 -3.68 2.14 -16.16
N GLN A 120 -4.86 1.55 -15.98
CA GLN A 120 -5.08 0.19 -16.45
C GLN A 120 -4.91 0.18 -17.98
N ALA A 121 -3.77 -0.35 -18.45
CA ALA A 121 -3.57 -0.58 -19.86
C ALA A 121 -4.46 -1.74 -20.29
N GLY A 122 -5.33 -1.52 -21.28
CA GLY A 122 -6.13 -2.61 -21.85
C GLY A 122 -5.26 -3.78 -22.30
N PHE A 123 -5.77 -5.00 -22.20
CA PHE A 123 -5.04 -6.17 -22.69
C PHE A 123 -4.82 -6.05 -24.19
N SER A 124 -3.56 -6.21 -24.64
CA SER A 124 -3.21 -6.19 -26.06
C SER A 124 -2.19 -7.29 -26.33
N LEU A 125 -2.63 -8.32 -27.04
CA LEU A 125 -1.79 -9.45 -27.47
C LEU A 125 -0.57 -8.98 -28.25
N LEU A 126 -0.72 -7.96 -29.11
CA LEU A 126 0.39 -7.39 -29.87
C LEU A 126 1.43 -6.72 -28.97
N ARG A 127 1.01 -5.96 -27.95
CA ARG A 127 1.95 -5.36 -26.98
C ARG A 127 2.67 -6.42 -26.17
N LEU A 128 1.98 -7.50 -25.80
CA LEU A 128 2.57 -8.62 -25.08
C LEU A 128 3.62 -9.33 -25.96
N ALA A 129 3.24 -9.70 -27.18
CA ALA A 129 4.15 -10.32 -28.14
C ALA A 129 5.38 -9.43 -28.42
N ARG A 130 5.18 -8.13 -28.64
CA ARG A 130 6.28 -7.18 -28.85
C ARG A 130 7.22 -7.14 -27.66
N LYS A 131 6.72 -7.16 -26.43
CA LYS A 131 7.55 -7.19 -25.21
C LYS A 131 8.41 -8.46 -25.13
N PHE A 132 7.89 -9.61 -25.54
CA PHE A 132 8.67 -10.84 -25.64
C PHE A 132 9.71 -10.78 -26.76
N LEU A 133 9.37 -10.18 -27.91
CA LEU A 133 10.28 -10.05 -29.06
C LEU A 133 11.33 -8.93 -28.91
N SER A 134 11.10 -7.94 -28.05
CA SER A 134 11.99 -6.77 -27.89
C SER A 134 12.71 -6.73 -26.54
N GLY A 135 12.44 -7.67 -25.64
CA GLY A 135 13.00 -7.71 -24.29
C GLY A 135 14.33 -8.48 -24.22
N GLY A 136 14.66 -9.00 -23.04
CA GLY A 136 15.82 -9.86 -22.84
C GLY A 136 15.65 -11.29 -23.38
N LEU A 137 14.43 -11.69 -23.77
CA LEU A 137 14.14 -13.04 -24.25
C LEU A 137 14.90 -13.42 -25.54
N PRO A 138 14.96 -12.59 -26.61
CA PRO A 138 15.72 -12.94 -27.80
C PRO A 138 17.21 -13.09 -27.52
N ILE A 139 17.74 -12.30 -26.57
CA ILE A 139 19.12 -12.41 -26.12
C ILE A 139 19.32 -13.75 -25.41
N ALA A 140 18.45 -14.11 -24.47
CA ALA A 140 18.52 -15.38 -23.75
C ALA A 140 18.41 -16.59 -24.70
N LEU A 141 17.46 -16.55 -25.66
CA LEU A 141 17.30 -17.57 -26.69
C LEU A 141 18.51 -17.64 -27.62
N GLY A 142 19.08 -16.50 -28.00
CA GLY A 142 20.29 -16.43 -28.81
C GLY A 142 21.49 -17.05 -28.10
N VAL A 143 21.67 -16.76 -26.82
CA VAL A 143 22.73 -17.38 -25.98
C VAL A 143 22.51 -18.88 -25.86
N LEU A 144 21.28 -19.34 -25.62
CA LEU A 144 20.96 -20.76 -25.55
C LEU A 144 21.24 -21.46 -26.89
N LEU A 145 20.80 -20.89 -28.01
CA LEU A 145 21.04 -21.44 -29.35
C LEU A 145 22.54 -21.48 -29.67
N LEU A 146 23.29 -20.44 -29.29
CA LEU A 146 24.75 -20.41 -29.45
C LEU A 146 25.41 -21.52 -28.63
N LEU A 147 24.99 -21.74 -27.38
CA LEU A 147 25.54 -22.79 -26.53
C LEU A 147 25.21 -24.18 -27.07
N LEU A 148 23.96 -24.41 -27.51
CA LEU A 148 23.58 -25.67 -28.17
C LEU A 148 24.37 -25.89 -29.45
N PHE A 149 24.60 -24.85 -30.24
CA PHE A 149 25.44 -24.90 -31.44
C PHE A 149 26.88 -25.28 -31.11
N LEU A 150 27.50 -24.64 -30.10
CA LEU A 150 28.87 -24.93 -29.68
C LEU A 150 29.01 -26.38 -29.20
N VAL A 151 28.12 -26.83 -28.32
CA VAL A 151 28.10 -28.23 -27.84
C VAL A 151 27.87 -29.20 -29.01
N GLY A 152 26.88 -28.93 -29.85
CA GLY A 152 26.58 -29.76 -31.01
C GLY A 152 27.74 -29.84 -32.00
N ALA A 153 28.46 -28.75 -32.22
CA ALA A 153 29.64 -28.71 -33.08
C ALA A 153 30.84 -29.47 -32.48
N VAL A 154 31.04 -29.39 -31.16
CA VAL A 154 32.06 -30.18 -30.45
C VAL A 154 31.76 -31.67 -30.57
N ILE A 155 30.53 -32.09 -30.27
CA ILE A 155 30.14 -33.50 -30.35
C ILE A 155 30.25 -34.00 -31.79
N TRP A 156 29.77 -33.22 -32.76
CA TRP A 156 29.94 -33.57 -34.17
C TRP A 156 31.41 -33.76 -34.54
N LYS A 157 32.29 -32.84 -34.14
CA LYS A 157 33.72 -32.94 -34.45
C LYS A 157 34.35 -34.22 -33.87
N LEU A 158 33.92 -34.63 -32.68
CA LEU A 158 34.43 -35.83 -32.00
C LEU A 158 33.86 -37.13 -32.58
N GLU A 159 32.59 -37.12 -32.97
CA GLU A 159 31.83 -38.33 -33.30
C GLU A 159 31.68 -38.58 -34.81
N ARG A 160 31.92 -37.59 -35.68
CA ARG A 160 31.66 -37.68 -37.13
C ARG A 160 32.39 -38.82 -37.85
N ASP A 161 33.52 -39.28 -37.31
CA ASP A 161 34.37 -40.31 -37.91
C ASP A 161 34.13 -41.69 -37.27
N ILE A 162 33.41 -41.76 -36.15
CA ILE A 162 33.19 -42.96 -35.33
C ILE A 162 31.72 -43.41 -35.37
N ASN A 163 30.78 -42.45 -35.32
CA ASN A 163 29.37 -42.71 -35.12
C ASN A 163 28.59 -42.70 -36.45
N PRO A 164 28.01 -43.83 -36.88
CA PRO A 164 27.23 -43.92 -38.12
C PRO A 164 25.98 -43.02 -38.13
N HIS A 165 25.48 -42.65 -36.95
CA HIS A 165 24.31 -41.76 -36.83
C HIS A 165 24.69 -40.27 -36.92
N MET A 166 25.98 -39.93 -36.96
CA MET A 166 26.46 -38.57 -37.17
C MET A 166 26.89 -38.37 -38.62
N PRO A 167 26.18 -37.52 -39.40
CA PRO A 167 26.58 -37.22 -40.76
C PRO A 167 27.96 -36.55 -40.83
N GLY A 168 28.80 -36.95 -41.77
CA GLY A 168 30.11 -36.30 -42.02
C GLY A 168 30.00 -34.89 -42.62
N THR A 169 28.81 -34.45 -43.05
CA THR A 169 28.59 -33.10 -43.59
C THR A 169 28.33 -32.09 -42.47
N PHE A 170 29.07 -30.97 -42.45
CA PHE A 170 29.06 -29.99 -41.36
C PHE A 170 27.66 -29.55 -40.92
N GLY A 171 26.81 -29.07 -41.84
CA GLY A 171 25.49 -28.53 -41.47
C GLY A 171 24.54 -29.58 -40.86
N ARG A 172 24.46 -30.78 -41.45
CA ARG A 172 23.61 -31.86 -40.93
C ARG A 172 24.21 -32.48 -39.67
N GLY A 173 25.52 -32.59 -39.61
CA GLY A 173 26.25 -33.12 -38.47
C GLY A 173 26.14 -32.26 -37.22
N VAL A 174 26.40 -30.95 -37.34
CA VAL A 174 26.19 -29.99 -36.25
C VAL A 174 24.73 -29.93 -35.84
N GLY A 175 23.79 -29.97 -36.80
CA GLY A 175 22.35 -30.04 -36.49
C GLY A 175 21.96 -31.29 -35.68
N THR A 176 22.57 -32.44 -36.01
CA THR A 176 22.38 -33.71 -35.27
C THR A 176 22.99 -33.63 -33.86
N GLY A 177 24.16 -33.00 -33.72
CA GLY A 177 24.75 -32.70 -32.42
C GLY A 177 23.93 -31.72 -31.58
N MET A 178 23.34 -30.69 -32.21
CA MET A 178 22.43 -29.74 -31.56
C MET A 178 21.14 -30.42 -31.10
N TRP A 179 20.58 -31.34 -31.90
CA TRP A 179 19.44 -32.17 -31.49
C TRP A 179 19.76 -32.95 -30.23
N PHE A 180 20.89 -33.67 -30.21
CA PHE A 180 21.37 -34.39 -29.03
C PHE A 180 21.55 -33.48 -27.80
N ALA A 181 22.22 -32.34 -27.98
CA ALA A 181 22.45 -31.37 -26.90
C ALA A 181 21.11 -30.83 -26.36
N MET A 182 20.14 -30.57 -27.24
CA MET A 182 18.82 -30.06 -26.88
C MET A 182 18.03 -31.09 -26.07
N VAL A 183 17.91 -32.34 -26.53
CA VAL A 183 17.15 -33.38 -25.82
C VAL A 183 17.76 -33.74 -24.47
N THR A 184 19.09 -33.58 -24.33
CA THR A 184 19.80 -33.72 -23.06
C THR A 184 19.49 -32.53 -22.14
N PHE A 185 19.55 -31.30 -22.67
CA PHE A 185 19.23 -30.09 -21.91
C PHE A 185 17.79 -30.08 -21.40
N VAL A 186 16.82 -30.53 -22.20
CA VAL A 186 15.41 -30.64 -21.78
C VAL A 186 15.11 -31.94 -21.02
N THR A 187 16.13 -32.72 -20.66
CA THR A 187 16.03 -33.97 -19.87
C THR A 187 15.16 -35.08 -20.48
N VAL A 188 14.94 -35.05 -21.81
CA VAL A 188 14.17 -36.08 -22.51
C VAL A 188 15.03 -37.28 -22.90
N GLY A 189 16.19 -37.04 -23.51
CA GLY A 189 17.18 -38.07 -23.85
C GLY A 189 16.65 -39.30 -24.60
N TYR A 190 16.16 -39.14 -25.85
CA TYR A 190 15.58 -40.24 -26.64
C TYR A 190 16.53 -41.43 -26.90
N GLY A 191 17.85 -41.24 -26.81
CA GLY A 191 18.84 -42.29 -27.06
C GLY A 191 19.03 -42.65 -28.54
N ASP A 192 18.36 -41.94 -29.44
CA ASP A 192 18.43 -42.08 -30.90
C ASP A 192 19.79 -41.66 -31.47
N VAL A 193 20.38 -40.59 -30.91
CA VAL A 193 21.73 -40.13 -31.20
C VAL A 193 22.49 -40.07 -29.88
N THR A 194 23.57 -40.82 -29.76
CA THR A 194 24.40 -40.88 -28.54
C THR A 194 25.88 -40.96 -28.90
N PRO A 195 26.78 -40.30 -28.14
CA PRO A 195 28.22 -40.43 -28.30
C PRO A 195 28.68 -41.89 -28.18
N ARG A 196 29.60 -42.32 -29.04
CA ARG A 196 30.19 -43.67 -29.06
C ARG A 196 31.71 -43.66 -28.94
N SER A 197 32.33 -42.48 -28.82
CA SER A 197 33.75 -42.36 -28.50
C SER A 197 34.08 -43.09 -27.18
N PRO A 198 35.22 -43.81 -27.13
CA PRO A 198 35.65 -44.58 -25.95
C PRO A 198 36.17 -43.71 -24.81
#